data_AF-A0A318KKD3-F1
#
_entry.id   AF-A0A318KKD3-F1
#
_cell.length_a   1.000
_cell.length_b   1.000
_cell.length_c   1.000
_cell.angle_alpha   90.00
_cell.angle_beta   90.00
_cell.angle_gamma   90.00
#
_symmetry.space_group_name_H-M   'P 1'
#
loop_
_entity.id
_entity.type
_entity.pdbx_description
1 polymer ?
#
loop_
_entity_poly.entity_id
_entity_poly.type
_entity_poly.pdbx_seq_one_letter_code
_entity_poly.pdbx_strand_id
1 'polypeptide(L)' 'MKKPSPYHAIGLPRAPTERHVSHEQAAVEISEAGKRHAASPQTARAFLQRVGILDTNGQLSPHYR' A
#
# COMPACT_ATOMS: atom_id res chain seq x y z
N MET A 1 23.90 3.52 -46.50
CA MET A 1 23.13 4.00 -45.32
C MET A 1 22.06 2.96 -45.00
N LYS A 2 22.16 2.26 -43.86
CA LYS A 2 21.15 1.26 -43.47
C LYS A 2 19.93 2.01 -42.92
N LYS A 3 18.75 1.81 -43.52
CA LYS A 3 17.48 2.34 -43.00
C LYS A 3 17.21 1.72 -41.62
N PRO A 4 16.74 2.48 -40.61
CA PRO A 4 16.31 1.89 -39.35
C PRO A 4 15.12 0.95 -39.61
N SER A 5 15.19 -0.24 -39.03
CA SER A 5 14.15 -1.27 -39.15
C SER A 5 12.82 -0.77 -38.58
N PRO A 6 11.66 -1.05 -39.21
CA PRO A 6 10.36 -0.50 -38.80
C PRO A 6 9.79 -1.15 -37.53
N TYR A 7 10.46 -2.17 -36.98
CA TYR A 7 10.13 -2.77 -35.69
C TYR A 7 10.61 -1.87 -34.53
N HIS A 8 10.13 -0.62 -34.51
CA HIS A 8 10.02 0.08 -33.23
C HIS A 8 9.00 -0.71 -32.41
N ALA A 9 9.34 -1.05 -31.17
CA ALA A 9 8.52 -1.85 -30.27
C ALA A 9 7.21 -1.12 -29.90
N ILE A 10 6.27 -1.04 -30.84
CA ILE A 10 4.91 -0.57 -30.63
C ILE A 10 4.18 -1.72 -29.95
N GLY A 11 4.11 -1.68 -28.62
CA GLY A 11 3.35 -2.66 -27.83
C GLY A 11 4.09 -3.28 -26.66
N LEU A 12 5.38 -2.97 -26.44
CA LEU A 12 5.99 -3.31 -25.15
C LEU A 12 5.47 -2.34 -24.08
N PRO A 13 4.87 -2.82 -22.99
CA PRO A 13 4.54 -1.96 -21.86
C PRO A 13 5.84 -1.30 -21.41
N ARG A 14 5.87 0.03 -21.41
CA ARG A 14 7.02 0.79 -20.92
C ARG A 14 7.31 0.31 -19.50
N ALA A 15 8.56 -0.08 -19.23
CA ALA A 15 8.98 -0.41 -17.87
C ALA A 15 8.55 0.74 -16.95
N PRO A 16 7.99 0.45 -15.76
CA PRO A 16 7.61 1.50 -14.83
C PRO A 16 8.85 2.34 -14.56
N THR A 17 8.83 3.59 -15.02
CA THR A 17 9.92 4.53 -14.76
C THR A 17 9.97 4.71 -13.25
N GLU A 18 11.06 4.30 -12.60
CA GLU A 18 11.27 4.59 -11.19
C GLU A 18 11.14 6.10 -11.01
N ARG A 19 10.11 6.51 -10.27
CA ARG A 19 9.83 7.92 -10.02
C ARG A 19 10.82 8.37 -8.95
N HIS A 20 11.79 9.18 -9.34
CA HIS A 20 12.68 9.84 -8.40
C HIS A 20 11.89 10.93 -7.67
N VAL A 21 11.32 10.58 -6.52
CA VAL A 21 10.70 11.52 -5.59
C VAL A 21 11.74 11.93 -4.55
N SER A 22 11.73 13.20 -4.16
CA SER A 22 12.55 13.65 -3.03
C SER A 22 12.14 12.92 -1.75
N HIS A 23 13.04 12.78 -0.78
CA HIS A 23 12.76 12.08 0.48
C HIS A 23 11.52 12.64 1.20
N GLU A 24 11.34 13.97 1.16
CA GLU A 24 10.18 14.65 1.75
C GLU A 24 8.88 14.29 1.01
N GLN A 25 8.91 14.27 -0.33
CA GLN A 25 7.75 13.86 -1.13
C GLN A 25 7.41 12.38 -0.95
N ALA A 26 8.42 11.51 -0.82
CA ALA A 26 8.21 10.09 -0.53
C ALA A 26 7.49 9.90 0.81
N ALA A 27 7.90 10.63 1.85
CA ALA A 27 7.26 10.56 3.17
C ALA A 27 5.79 10.99 3.13
N VAL A 28 5.48 12.04 2.36
CA VAL A 28 4.10 12.50 2.16
C VAL A 28 3.29 11.45 1.39
N GLU A 29 3.81 10.90 0.29
CA GLU A 29 3.12 9.88 -0.50
C GLU A 29 2.85 8.60 0.32
N ILE A 30 3.82 8.15 1.12
CA ILE A 30 3.66 7.00 2.01
C ILE A 30 2.58 7.29 3.08
N SER A 31 2.60 8.49 3.66
CA SER A 31 1.61 8.89 4.66
C SER A 31 0.20 8.95 4.08
N GLU A 32 0.04 9.50 2.88
CA GLU A 32 -1.25 9.59 2.19
C GLU A 32 -1.75 8.22 1.71
N ALA A 33 -0.86 7.37 1.19
CA ALA A 33 -1.21 5.99 0.87
C ALA A 33 -1.64 5.21 2.11
N GLY A 34 -0.92 5.37 3.23
CA GLY A 34 -1.29 4.79 4.52
C GLY A 34 -2.69 5.21 4.97
N LYS A 35 -3.06 6.48 4.82
CA LYS A 35 -4.42 6.97 5.13
C LYS A 35 -5.49 6.36 4.22
N ARG A 36 -5.21 6.18 2.93
CA ARG A 36 -6.16 5.59 1.96
C ARG A 36 -6.38 4.10 2.20
N HIS A 37 -5.36 3.39 2.66
CA HIS A 37 -5.40 1.94 2.91
C HIS A 37 -5.63 1.58 4.38
N ALA A 38 -5.69 2.57 5.28
CA ALA A 38 -6.03 2.34 6.68
C ALA A 38 -7.47 1.82 6.78
N ALA A 39 -7.63 0.60 7.30
CA ALA A 39 -8.93 0.10 7.68
C ALA A 39 -9.57 1.07 8.69
N SER A 40 -10.89 1.28 8.60
CA SER A 40 -11.59 2.09 9.60
C SER A 40 -11.31 1.52 11.01
N PRO A 41 -11.21 2.37 12.06
CA PRO A 41 -11.00 1.89 13.42
C PRO A 41 -12.01 0.81 13.85
N GLN A 42 -13.25 0.90 13.33
CA GLN A 42 -14.31 -0.08 13.55
C GLN A 42 -13.99 -1.42 12.88
N THR A 43 -13.50 -1.40 11.63
CA THR A 43 -13.07 -2.61 10.90
C THR A 43 -11.90 -3.29 11.59
N ALA A 44 -10.89 -2.51 12.02
CA ALA A 44 -9.75 -3.04 12.75
C ALA A 44 -10.17 -3.65 14.09
N ARG A 45 -11.04 -2.97 14.84
CA ARG A 45 -11.60 -3.49 16.10
C ARG A 45 -12.38 -4.79 15.90
N ALA A 46 -13.27 -4.84 14.92
CA ALA A 46 -14.05 -6.03 14.62
C ALA A 46 -13.15 -7.22 14.22
N PHE A 47 -12.10 -6.97 13.44
CA PHE A 47 -11.10 -7.99 13.11
C PHE A 47 -10.39 -8.50 14.37
N LEU A 48 -9.88 -7.60 15.21
CA LEU A 48 -9.17 -7.95 16.44
C LEU A 48 -10.05 -8.70 17.45
N GLN A 49 -11.35 -8.38 17.49
CA GLN A 49 -12.35 -9.14 18.26
C GLN A 49 -12.57 -10.54 17.67
N ARG A 50 -12.68 -10.65 16.34
CA ARG A 50 -12.86 -11.94 15.65
C ARG A 50 -11.68 -12.89 15.85
N VAL A 51 -10.46 -12.37 15.89
CA VAL A 51 -9.26 -13.19 16.12
C VAL A 51 -8.94 -13.40 17.60
N GLY A 52 -9.80 -12.93 18.52
CA GLY A 52 -9.67 -13.17 19.95
C GLY A 52 -8.54 -12.38 20.64
N ILE A 53 -8.03 -11.32 19.99
CA ILE A 53 -7.06 -10.41 20.62
C ILE A 53 -7.78 -9.40 21.53
N LEU A 54 -8.94 -8.92 21.07
CA LEU A 54 -9.82 -8.05 21.85
C LEU A 54 -11.08 -8.78 22.30
N ASP A 55 -11.60 -8.44 23.48
CA ASP A 55 -12.91 -8.87 23.97
C ASP A 55 -14.07 -8.08 23.32
N THR A 56 -15.31 -8.43 23.67
CA THR A 56 -16.52 -7.74 23.17
C THR A 56 -16.56 -6.25 23.52
N ASN A 57 -15.88 -5.85 24.59
CA ASN A 57 -15.76 -4.47 25.05
C ASN A 57 -14.58 -3.73 24.38
N GLY A 58 -13.80 -4.41 23.53
CA GLY A 58 -12.63 -3.86 22.85
C GLY A 58 -11.38 -3.79 23.72
N GLN A 59 -11.34 -4.51 24.84
CA GLN A 59 -10.18 -4.61 25.73
C GLN A 59 -9.31 -5.79 25.33
N LEU A 60 -8.00 -5.72 25.60
CA LEU A 60 -7.10 -6.85 25.37
C LEU A 60 -7.54 -8.06 26.21
N SER A 61 -7.71 -9.19 25.52
CA SER A 61 -8.04 -10.46 26.17
C SER A 61 -6.93 -10.85 27.17
N PRO A 62 -7.26 -11.58 28.25
CA PRO A 62 -6.30 -11.89 29.33
C PRO A 62 -5.02 -12.60 28.86
N HIS A 63 -5.09 -13.34 27.75
CA HIS A 63 -3.94 -14.02 27.15
C HIS A 63 -2.90 -13.08 26.53
N TYR A 64 -3.25 -11.82 26.29
CA TYR A 64 -2.40 -10.79 25.68
C TYR A 64 -2.14 -9.60 26.62
N ARG A 65 -2.47 -9.73 27.92
CA ARG A 65 -2.17 -8.72 28.94
C ARG A 65 -0.80 -8.94 29.56
#